data_AF-A0AAW4IZ69-F1
#
_entry.id   AF-A0AAW4IZ69-F1
#
_cell.length_a   1.000
_cell.length_b   1.000
_cell.length_c   1.000
_cell.angle_alpha   90.00
_cell.angle_beta   90.00
_cell.angle_gamma   90.00
#
_symmetry.space_group_name_H-M   'P 1'
#
loop_
_entity.id
_entity.type
_entity.pdbx_description
1 polymer ?
#
loop_
_entity_poly.entity_id
_entity_poly.type
_entity_poly.pdbx_seq_one_letter_code
_entity_poly.pdbx_strand_id
1 'polypeptide(L)'
;MIDIDELFINLNDKLQNFLKSPKENRVIAYDIQMILLDSILKIEGEIRDMKEKIESNKLICKDKDTETEIRRELSIESKKFKELSILYKEYIKKLREICDSLAFAYFSKYDLKSLCWKQSAGFISGKNGLKNELNKLKSIFDEGGFAILNDITNSLRYGDITVDDNGKPRLLEIKSSSNKNKRIIRQQQDIDYRMEMINNDYLESFLGTDKKFQRVYSKTAEINYIEELQMLIDEAIQNGSVIKEIEEGLVYNIEYKPKDFKNLKYIQEIMNEPKVFFVNQMKNINENYTPFPMLIKNNDYLMEFYSGNLLISVFIDLEVVKRKIEEKGYLFDISENDEFIITFGLNGDNISMNTSNYHIWRIGREFLSLDWFIDEIENVVNSIKMGIHNIDFCCEKN
;
A
#
# COMPACT_ATOMS: atom_id res chain seq x y z
N MET A 1 -29.69 -0.97 -1.97
CA MET A 1 -28.37 -0.33 -2.14
C MET A 1 -27.56 -0.73 -0.93
N ILE A 2 -26.37 -1.33 -1.12
CA ILE A 2 -25.51 -1.72 -0.01
C ILE A 2 -25.02 -0.44 0.66
N ASP A 3 -25.17 -0.33 1.98
CA ASP A 3 -24.47 0.70 2.74
C ASP A 3 -23.00 0.26 2.85
N ILE A 4 -22.17 0.84 1.99
CA ILE A 4 -20.77 0.46 1.85
C ILE A 4 -19.95 0.90 3.06
N ASP A 5 -20.35 2.00 3.71
CA ASP A 5 -19.65 2.50 4.88
C ASP A 5 -19.97 1.62 6.09
N GLU A 6 -21.22 1.23 6.27
CA GLU A 6 -21.60 0.24 7.29
C GLU A 6 -20.90 -1.11 7.05
N LEU A 7 -20.83 -1.59 5.81
CA LEU A 7 -20.09 -2.80 5.45
C LEU A 7 -18.61 -2.68 5.81
N PHE A 8 -17.97 -1.56 5.47
CA PHE A 8 -16.56 -1.33 5.75
C PHE A 8 -16.28 -1.31 7.26
N ILE A 9 -17.11 -0.62 8.05
CA ILE A 9 -17.03 -0.57 9.52
C ILE A 9 -17.12 -1.99 10.09
N ASN A 10 -18.13 -2.78 9.69
CA ASN A 10 -18.32 -4.15 10.14
C ASN A 10 -17.14 -5.07 9.79
N LEU A 11 -16.57 -4.91 8.60
CA LEU A 11 -15.38 -5.65 8.17
C LEU A 11 -14.14 -5.23 8.96
N ASN A 12 -13.98 -3.94 9.24
CA ASN A 12 -12.86 -3.45 10.05
C ASN A 12 -12.98 -3.94 11.51
N ASP A 13 -14.17 -3.99 12.10
CA ASP A 13 -14.34 -4.57 13.45
C ASP A 13 -13.91 -6.03 13.51
N LYS A 14 -14.24 -6.82 12.48
CA LYS A 14 -13.75 -8.20 12.34
C LYS A 14 -12.23 -8.22 12.17
N LEU A 15 -11.67 -7.32 11.36
CA LEU A 15 -10.23 -7.18 11.18
C LEU A 15 -9.52 -6.86 12.51
N GLN A 16 -10.00 -5.90 13.29
CA GLN A 16 -9.40 -5.56 14.59
C GLN A 16 -9.41 -6.75 15.55
N ASN A 17 -10.43 -7.60 15.50
CA ASN A 17 -10.44 -8.85 16.27
C ASN A 17 -9.42 -9.87 15.74
N PHE A 18 -9.30 -10.02 14.42
CA PHE A 18 -8.25 -10.85 13.81
C PHE A 18 -6.84 -10.39 14.23
N LEU A 19 -6.56 -9.09 14.18
CA LEU A 19 -5.25 -8.50 14.47
C LEU A 19 -4.76 -8.75 15.91
N LYS A 20 -5.64 -9.06 16.87
CA LYS A 20 -5.27 -9.41 18.25
C LYS A 20 -4.44 -10.69 18.33
N SER A 21 -4.72 -11.67 17.46
CA SER A 21 -3.98 -12.94 17.39
C SER A 21 -4.14 -13.56 15.99
N PRO A 22 -3.41 -13.07 14.97
CA PRO A 22 -3.63 -13.47 13.58
C PRO A 22 -3.57 -14.99 13.34
N LYS A 23 -2.63 -15.67 14.01
CA LYS A 23 -2.43 -17.12 13.87
C LYS A 23 -3.60 -17.92 14.41
N GLU A 24 -4.15 -17.53 15.56
CA GLU A 24 -5.28 -18.22 16.20
C GLU A 24 -6.61 -17.85 15.53
N ASN A 25 -6.71 -16.61 15.03
CA ASN A 25 -7.93 -16.06 14.45
C ASN A 25 -8.04 -16.26 12.93
N ARG A 26 -7.30 -17.19 12.33
CA ARG A 26 -7.29 -17.43 10.87
C ARG A 26 -8.69 -17.65 10.27
N VAL A 27 -9.63 -18.24 11.02
CA VAL A 27 -11.02 -18.43 10.56
C VAL A 27 -11.72 -17.08 10.31
N ILE A 28 -11.45 -16.08 11.14
CA ILE A 28 -11.96 -14.71 10.96
C ILE A 28 -11.46 -14.13 9.62
N ALA A 29 -10.21 -14.40 9.25
CA ALA A 29 -9.65 -13.96 7.96
C ALA A 29 -10.38 -14.60 6.77
N TYR A 30 -10.76 -15.88 6.86
CA TYR A 30 -11.57 -16.52 5.82
C TYR A 30 -12.96 -15.85 5.71
N ASP A 31 -13.64 -15.62 6.83
CA ASP A 31 -14.96 -14.98 6.85
C ASP A 31 -14.93 -13.56 6.26
N ILE A 32 -13.92 -12.77 6.63
CA ILE A 32 -13.69 -11.43 6.07
C ILE A 32 -13.58 -11.50 4.54
N GLN A 33 -12.74 -12.41 4.02
CA GLN A 33 -12.54 -12.56 2.59
C GLN A 33 -13.82 -12.94 1.85
N MET A 34 -14.67 -13.80 2.43
CA MET A 34 -15.93 -14.23 1.81
C MET A 34 -16.98 -13.11 1.79
N ILE A 35 -17.13 -12.38 2.90
CA ILE A 35 -18.03 -11.21 2.97
C ILE A 35 -17.59 -10.12 1.99
N LEU A 36 -16.28 -9.87 1.92
CA LEU A 36 -15.70 -8.88 1.02
C LEU A 36 -15.92 -9.27 -0.45
N LEU A 37 -15.66 -10.53 -0.80
CA LEU A 37 -15.83 -11.03 -2.15
C LEU A 37 -17.28 -10.88 -2.63
N ASP A 38 -18.25 -11.33 -1.83
CA ASP A 38 -19.68 -11.20 -2.17
C ASP A 38 -20.07 -9.73 -2.40
N SER A 39 -19.56 -8.83 -1.57
CA SER A 39 -19.80 -7.39 -1.67
C SER A 39 -19.18 -6.79 -2.93
N ILE A 40 -17.92 -7.13 -3.24
CA ILE A 40 -17.24 -6.68 -4.46
C ILE A 40 -18.00 -7.18 -5.70
N LEU A 41 -18.42 -8.45 -5.73
CA LEU A 41 -19.18 -9.00 -6.85
C LEU A 41 -20.51 -8.27 -7.08
N LYS A 42 -21.22 -7.90 -6.01
CA LYS A 42 -22.44 -7.08 -6.10
C LYS A 42 -22.16 -5.69 -6.67
N ILE A 43 -21.13 -5.00 -6.16
CA ILE A 43 -20.74 -3.66 -6.64
C ILE A 43 -20.30 -3.71 -8.11
N GLU A 44 -19.54 -4.74 -8.51
CA GLU A 44 -19.15 -4.94 -9.92
C GLU A 44 -20.35 -5.19 -10.84
N GLY A 45 -21.36 -5.93 -10.35
CA GLY A 45 -22.64 -6.11 -11.04
C GLY A 45 -23.33 -4.77 -11.30
N GLU A 46 -23.47 -3.94 -10.27
CA GLU A 46 -24.05 -2.58 -10.41
C GLU A 46 -23.27 -1.72 -11.42
N ILE A 47 -21.93 -1.76 -11.38
CA ILE A 47 -21.11 -1.04 -12.37
C ILE A 47 -21.37 -1.56 -13.80
N ARG A 48 -21.56 -2.87 -13.96
CA ARG A 48 -21.86 -3.47 -15.27
C ARG A 48 -23.22 -3.02 -15.78
N ASP A 49 -24.24 -3.08 -14.96
CA ASP A 49 -25.60 -2.64 -15.30
C ASP A 49 -25.62 -1.15 -15.69
N MET A 50 -24.88 -0.31 -14.96
CA MET A 50 -24.70 1.11 -15.30
C MET A 50 -24.03 1.30 -16.66
N LYS A 51 -22.99 0.50 -16.97
CA LYS A 51 -22.33 0.56 -18.29
C LYS A 51 -23.26 0.13 -19.41
N GLU A 52 -24.05 -0.93 -19.22
CA GLU A 52 -25.03 -1.39 -20.20
C GLU A 52 -26.10 -0.32 -20.46
N LYS A 53 -26.61 0.34 -19.40
CA LYS A 53 -27.52 1.48 -19.52
C LYS A 53 -26.90 2.65 -20.28
N ILE A 54 -25.64 3.01 -19.99
CA ILE A 54 -24.93 4.07 -20.73
C ILE A 54 -24.83 3.72 -22.23
N GLU A 55 -24.51 2.47 -22.59
CA GLU A 55 -24.44 2.06 -23.99
C GLU A 55 -25.82 2.07 -24.66
N SER A 56 -26.86 1.60 -23.96
CA SER A 56 -28.25 1.70 -24.44
C SER A 56 -28.66 3.16 -24.71
N ASN A 57 -28.38 4.05 -23.76
CA ASN A 57 -28.67 5.48 -23.89
C ASN A 57 -27.93 6.11 -25.09
N LYS A 58 -26.67 5.71 -25.34
CA LYS A 58 -25.93 6.16 -26.53
C LYS A 58 -26.57 5.68 -27.83
N LEU A 59 -27.12 4.46 -27.87
CA LEU A 59 -27.80 3.94 -29.06
C LEU A 59 -29.09 4.72 -29.34
N ILE A 60 -29.89 4.98 -28.30
CA ILE A 60 -31.12 5.79 -28.42
C ILE A 60 -30.78 7.21 -28.90
N CYS A 61 -29.78 7.86 -28.33
CA CYS A 61 -29.37 9.20 -28.73
C CYS A 61 -28.85 9.31 -30.17
N LYS A 62 -28.43 8.20 -30.80
CA LYS A 62 -28.02 8.16 -32.22
C LYS A 62 -29.20 8.09 -33.18
N ASP A 63 -30.37 7.69 -32.71
CA ASP A 63 -31.57 7.63 -33.52
C ASP A 63 -32.05 9.07 -33.82
N LYS A 64 -32.26 9.35 -35.12
CA LYS A 64 -32.66 10.68 -35.61
C LYS A 64 -34.06 11.06 -35.14
N ASP A 65 -34.92 10.08 -34.92
CA ASP A 65 -36.32 10.29 -34.53
C ASP A 65 -36.49 10.56 -33.02
N THR A 66 -35.42 10.41 -32.23
CA THR A 66 -35.46 10.72 -30.79
C THR A 66 -35.51 12.22 -30.56
N GLU A 67 -36.50 12.66 -29.77
CA GLU A 67 -36.69 14.06 -29.39
C GLU A 67 -35.48 14.62 -28.61
N THR A 68 -35.20 15.91 -28.82
CA THR A 68 -34.07 16.62 -28.19
C THR A 68 -34.12 16.57 -26.66
N GLU A 69 -35.31 16.65 -26.06
CA GLU A 69 -35.46 16.61 -24.60
C GLU A 69 -35.08 15.24 -24.03
N ILE A 70 -35.53 14.15 -24.67
CA ILE A 70 -35.15 12.78 -24.30
C ILE A 70 -33.62 12.61 -24.39
N ARG A 71 -32.98 13.11 -25.45
CA ARG A 71 -31.51 13.06 -25.56
C ARG A 71 -30.81 13.79 -24.42
N ARG A 72 -31.38 14.92 -23.96
CA ARG A 72 -30.85 15.70 -22.84
C ARG A 72 -30.95 14.92 -21.54
N GLU A 73 -32.10 14.33 -21.24
CA GLU A 73 -32.33 13.51 -20.05
C GLU A 73 -31.39 12.30 -19.99
N LEU A 74 -31.29 11.54 -21.09
CA LEU A 74 -30.40 10.37 -21.19
C LEU A 74 -28.92 10.75 -21.05
N SER A 75 -28.52 11.94 -21.51
CA SER A 75 -27.16 12.46 -21.33
C SER A 75 -26.86 12.77 -19.86
N ILE A 76 -27.80 13.43 -19.16
CA ILE A 76 -27.70 13.71 -17.72
C ILE A 76 -27.62 12.40 -16.92
N GLU A 77 -28.49 11.44 -17.23
CA GLU A 77 -28.49 10.13 -16.59
C GLU A 77 -27.17 9.39 -16.83
N SER A 78 -26.68 9.37 -18.07
CA SER A 78 -25.40 8.73 -18.42
C SER A 78 -24.22 9.37 -17.67
N LYS A 79 -24.26 10.69 -17.42
CA LYS A 79 -23.26 11.38 -16.61
C LYS A 79 -23.31 10.91 -15.15
N LYS A 80 -24.50 10.84 -14.56
CA LYS A 80 -24.70 10.32 -13.19
C LYS A 80 -24.18 8.89 -13.03
N PHE A 81 -24.47 8.00 -13.99
CA PHE A 81 -23.97 6.62 -13.97
C PHE A 81 -22.45 6.55 -14.07
N LYS A 82 -21.79 7.44 -14.84
CA LYS A 82 -20.33 7.50 -14.88
C LYS A 82 -19.73 7.93 -13.54
N GLU A 83 -20.29 8.96 -12.92
CA GLU A 83 -19.85 9.45 -11.61
C GLU A 83 -20.02 8.37 -10.54
N LEU A 84 -21.19 7.71 -10.50
CA LEU A 84 -21.46 6.61 -9.57
C LEU A 84 -20.54 5.41 -9.81
N SER A 85 -20.23 5.08 -11.06
CA SER A 85 -19.26 4.02 -11.38
C SER A 85 -17.84 4.33 -10.91
N ILE A 86 -17.42 5.60 -10.91
CA ILE A 86 -16.12 6.02 -10.37
C ILE A 86 -16.13 5.81 -8.85
N LEU A 87 -17.16 6.31 -8.17
CA LEU A 87 -17.33 6.15 -6.73
C LEU A 87 -17.32 4.67 -6.30
N TYR A 88 -18.03 3.80 -7.02
CA TYR A 88 -18.05 2.36 -6.73
C TYR A 88 -16.69 1.68 -6.90
N LYS A 89 -15.85 2.15 -7.83
CA LYS A 89 -14.47 1.64 -7.95
C LYS A 89 -13.59 2.10 -6.80
N GLU A 90 -13.77 3.33 -6.32
CA GLU A 90 -13.07 3.83 -5.12
C GLU A 90 -13.48 3.04 -3.88
N TYR A 91 -14.77 2.71 -3.76
CA TYR A 91 -15.25 1.83 -2.71
C TYR A 91 -14.64 0.42 -2.77
N ILE A 92 -14.53 -0.19 -3.94
CA ILE A 92 -13.83 -1.48 -4.08
C ILE A 92 -12.37 -1.36 -3.62
N LYS A 93 -11.65 -0.29 -3.97
CA LYS A 93 -10.27 -0.08 -3.50
C LYS A 93 -10.19 0.04 -1.98
N LYS A 94 -11.06 0.85 -1.37
CA LYS A 94 -11.17 1.01 0.09
C LYS A 94 -11.44 -0.34 0.77
N LEU A 95 -12.42 -1.09 0.26
CA LEU A 95 -12.77 -2.43 0.73
C LEU A 95 -11.58 -3.40 0.65
N ARG A 96 -10.80 -3.37 -0.43
CA ARG A 96 -9.60 -4.21 -0.61
C ARG A 96 -8.50 -3.92 0.42
N GLU A 97 -8.43 -2.72 1.01
CA GLU A 97 -7.46 -2.41 2.08
C GLU A 97 -7.66 -3.27 3.34
N ILE A 98 -8.88 -3.78 3.58
CA ILE A 98 -9.15 -4.74 4.66
C ILE A 98 -8.39 -6.05 4.41
N CYS A 99 -8.40 -6.57 3.18
CA CYS A 99 -7.65 -7.79 2.85
C CYS A 99 -6.14 -7.54 2.70
N ASP A 100 -5.73 -6.34 2.27
CA ASP A 100 -4.32 -5.95 2.39
C ASP A 100 -3.86 -6.02 3.85
N SER A 101 -4.71 -5.60 4.80
CA SER A 101 -4.39 -5.66 6.23
C SER A 101 -4.24 -7.10 6.74
N LEU A 102 -5.04 -8.04 6.23
CA LEU A 102 -4.87 -9.47 6.52
C LEU A 102 -3.50 -9.97 6.03
N ALA A 103 -3.08 -9.57 4.82
CA ALA A 103 -1.77 -9.95 4.28
C ALA A 103 -0.63 -9.36 5.11
N PHE A 104 -0.69 -8.07 5.46
CA PHE A 104 0.32 -7.38 6.27
C PHE A 104 0.43 -7.91 7.71
N ALA A 105 -0.63 -8.49 8.26
CA ALA A 105 -0.61 -9.12 9.58
C ALA A 105 0.09 -10.49 9.58
N TYR A 106 0.18 -11.15 8.42
CA TYR A 106 0.75 -12.50 8.31
C TYR A 106 2.12 -12.53 7.65
N PHE A 107 2.35 -11.65 6.68
CA PHE A 107 3.57 -11.61 5.89
C PHE A 107 4.38 -10.35 6.19
N SER A 108 5.70 -10.48 6.13
CA SER A 108 6.59 -9.32 6.16
C SER A 108 6.26 -8.36 5.02
N LYS A 109 6.04 -7.08 5.35
CA LYS A 109 5.84 -6.02 4.35
C LYS A 109 6.99 -5.94 3.34
N TYR A 110 8.19 -6.37 3.72
CA TYR A 110 9.33 -6.38 2.80
C TYR A 110 9.23 -7.49 1.75
N ASP A 111 8.52 -8.60 2.03
CA ASP A 111 8.24 -9.65 1.04
C ASP A 111 7.08 -9.24 0.13
N LEU A 112 6.03 -8.66 0.74
CA LEU A 112 4.86 -8.15 0.02
C LEU A 112 5.21 -7.04 -0.98
N LYS A 113 6.26 -6.24 -0.73
CA LYS A 113 6.73 -5.18 -1.64
C LYS A 113 6.99 -5.70 -3.05
N SER A 114 7.46 -6.93 -3.17
CA SER A 114 7.73 -7.56 -4.47
C SER A 114 6.46 -7.88 -5.27
N LEU A 115 5.32 -8.01 -4.58
CA LEU A 115 4.07 -8.53 -5.12
C LEU A 115 3.13 -7.42 -5.61
N CYS A 116 3.49 -6.14 -5.42
CA CYS A 116 2.62 -5.02 -5.76
C CYS A 116 2.93 -4.35 -7.13
N TRP A 117 4.00 -4.73 -7.84
CA TRP A 117 4.45 -4.01 -9.05
C TRP A 117 3.76 -4.39 -10.37
N LYS A 118 2.49 -4.78 -10.33
CA LYS A 118 1.67 -5.08 -11.52
C LYS A 118 0.42 -4.22 -11.55
N GLN A 119 -0.35 -4.21 -12.64
CA GLN A 119 -1.67 -3.56 -12.62
C GLN A 119 -2.61 -4.28 -11.63
N SER A 120 -3.46 -3.52 -10.95
CA SER A 120 -4.46 -4.07 -10.02
C SER A 120 -5.40 -5.05 -10.73
N ALA A 121 -5.94 -5.99 -9.96
CA ALA A 121 -6.94 -6.93 -10.46
C ALA A 121 -8.14 -6.18 -11.06
N GLY A 122 -8.53 -6.60 -12.26
CA GLY A 122 -9.77 -6.18 -12.93
C GLY A 122 -11.01 -6.74 -12.23
N PHE A 123 -12.13 -6.78 -12.96
CA PHE A 123 -13.36 -7.35 -12.40
C PHE A 123 -13.19 -8.85 -12.10
N ILE A 124 -13.64 -9.26 -10.91
CA ILE A 124 -13.66 -10.65 -10.46
C ILE A 124 -14.85 -11.37 -11.12
N SER A 125 -15.97 -10.67 -11.24
CA SER A 125 -17.22 -11.17 -11.81
C SER A 125 -17.06 -11.61 -13.27
N GLY A 126 -17.69 -12.73 -13.63
CA GLY A 126 -17.65 -13.29 -15.00
C GLY A 126 -16.47 -14.22 -15.30
N LYS A 127 -15.61 -14.51 -14.32
CA LYS A 127 -14.56 -15.53 -14.44
C LYS A 127 -15.09 -16.92 -14.05
N ASN A 128 -15.07 -17.88 -14.98
CA ASN A 128 -15.41 -19.28 -14.70
C ASN A 128 -14.43 -19.98 -13.71
N GLY A 129 -13.26 -19.38 -13.44
CA GLY A 129 -12.20 -19.93 -12.58
C GLY A 129 -12.43 -19.76 -11.07
N LEU A 130 -13.25 -18.78 -10.66
CA LEU A 130 -13.39 -18.39 -9.26
C LEU A 130 -13.82 -19.56 -8.35
N LYS A 131 -14.69 -20.46 -8.83
CA LYS A 131 -15.12 -21.62 -8.03
C LYS A 131 -13.96 -22.51 -7.60
N ASN A 132 -12.98 -22.72 -8.48
CA ASN A 132 -11.82 -23.55 -8.17
C ASN A 132 -10.87 -22.85 -7.19
N GLU A 133 -10.68 -21.54 -7.37
CA GLU A 133 -9.91 -20.70 -6.44
C GLU A 133 -10.52 -20.76 -5.03
N LEU A 134 -11.84 -20.59 -4.91
CA LEU A 134 -12.56 -20.64 -3.63
C LEU A 134 -12.51 -22.02 -2.97
N ASN A 135 -12.65 -23.10 -3.75
CA ASN A 135 -12.49 -24.45 -3.23
C ASN A 135 -11.08 -24.67 -2.67
N LYS A 136 -10.05 -24.17 -3.38
CA LYS A 136 -8.68 -24.30 -2.91
C LYS A 136 -8.43 -23.44 -1.67
N LEU A 137 -8.90 -22.20 -1.66
CA LEU A 137 -8.82 -21.30 -0.50
C LEU A 137 -9.44 -21.98 0.73
N LYS A 138 -10.66 -22.49 0.60
CA LYS A 138 -11.35 -23.18 1.68
C LYS A 138 -10.54 -24.38 2.20
N SER A 139 -10.03 -25.24 1.31
CA SER A 139 -9.25 -26.40 1.73
C SER A 139 -8.02 -26.02 2.57
N ILE A 140 -7.38 -24.90 2.27
CA ILE A 140 -6.20 -24.44 3.02
C ILE A 140 -6.59 -24.07 4.45
N PHE A 141 -7.70 -23.34 4.63
CA PHE A 141 -8.20 -22.99 5.95
C PHE A 141 -8.71 -24.21 6.74
N ASP A 142 -9.39 -25.15 6.07
CA ASP A 142 -9.85 -26.41 6.68
C ASP A 142 -8.67 -27.26 7.19
N GLU A 143 -7.53 -27.23 6.47
CA GLU A 143 -6.27 -27.88 6.87
C GLU A 143 -5.48 -27.08 7.93
N GLY A 144 -5.99 -25.92 8.35
CA GLY A 144 -5.38 -25.07 9.38
C GLY A 144 -4.31 -24.11 8.87
N GLY A 145 -4.13 -23.98 7.56
CA GLY A 145 -3.26 -22.99 6.93
C GLY A 145 -3.88 -21.59 6.88
N PHE A 146 -3.09 -20.64 6.37
CA PHE A 146 -3.52 -19.28 6.07
C PHE A 146 -3.30 -18.97 4.59
N ALA A 147 -4.28 -18.29 4.00
CA ALA A 147 -4.23 -17.90 2.60
C ALA A 147 -5.04 -16.63 2.33
N ILE A 148 -4.61 -15.88 1.32
CA ILE A 148 -5.26 -14.69 0.81
C ILE A 148 -5.63 -14.91 -0.65
N LEU A 149 -6.88 -14.61 -1.01
CA LEU A 149 -7.31 -14.49 -2.41
C LEU A 149 -6.79 -13.16 -2.97
N ASN A 150 -5.93 -13.20 -3.97
CA ASN A 150 -5.19 -12.02 -4.42
C ASN A 150 -6.09 -10.98 -5.12
N ASP A 151 -7.12 -11.44 -5.84
CA ASP A 151 -8.08 -10.61 -6.59
C ASP A 151 -8.89 -9.62 -5.71
N ILE A 152 -8.94 -9.85 -4.40
CA ILE A 152 -9.61 -9.00 -3.40
C ILE A 152 -8.62 -8.15 -2.58
N THR A 153 -7.39 -7.97 -3.07
CA THR A 153 -6.36 -7.10 -2.46
C THR A 153 -5.95 -5.97 -3.43
N ASN A 154 -5.32 -4.90 -2.91
CA ASN A 154 -4.64 -3.93 -3.77
C ASN A 154 -3.15 -4.24 -3.92
N SER A 155 -2.55 -4.98 -2.98
CA SER A 155 -1.12 -5.21 -2.88
C SER A 155 -0.65 -6.53 -3.52
N LEU A 156 -1.44 -7.60 -3.48
CA LEU A 156 -1.05 -8.91 -4.01
C LEU A 156 -1.50 -9.05 -5.46
N ARG A 157 -0.58 -8.88 -6.42
CA ARG A 157 -0.92 -8.80 -7.84
C ARG A 157 -0.36 -9.94 -8.69
N TYR A 158 0.18 -10.99 -8.07
CA TYR A 158 0.77 -12.15 -8.74
C TYR A 158 0.19 -13.44 -8.17
N GLY A 159 -0.19 -14.38 -9.04
CA GLY A 159 -0.93 -15.58 -8.64
C GLY A 159 -2.38 -15.29 -8.25
N ASP A 160 -3.17 -16.35 -8.11
CA ASP A 160 -4.58 -16.27 -7.70
C ASP A 160 -4.72 -16.29 -6.17
N ILE A 161 -3.86 -17.07 -5.49
CA ILE A 161 -3.87 -17.22 -4.03
C ILE A 161 -2.44 -17.09 -3.51
N THR A 162 -2.26 -16.34 -2.43
CA THR A 162 -1.02 -16.30 -1.65
C THR A 162 -1.21 -17.12 -0.37
N VAL A 163 -0.34 -18.09 -0.10
CA VAL A 163 -0.42 -18.96 1.08
C VAL A 163 0.76 -18.74 2.01
N ASP A 164 0.55 -18.98 3.29
CA ASP A 164 1.64 -19.05 4.26
C ASP A 164 2.46 -20.33 4.08
N ASP A 165 3.76 -20.16 3.90
CA ASP A 165 4.76 -21.22 3.89
C ASP A 165 5.83 -20.87 4.94
N ASN A 166 5.53 -21.22 6.20
CA ASN A 166 6.42 -21.01 7.34
C ASN A 166 6.85 -19.55 7.54
N GLY A 167 5.91 -18.62 7.40
CA GLY A 167 6.13 -17.17 7.56
C GLY A 167 6.53 -16.45 6.28
N LYS A 168 6.71 -17.18 5.15
CA LYS A 168 6.97 -16.59 3.83
C LYS A 168 5.74 -16.72 2.93
N PRO A 169 5.44 -15.72 2.08
CA PRO A 169 4.35 -15.82 1.11
C PRO A 169 4.75 -16.76 -0.03
N ARG A 170 3.89 -17.73 -0.35
CA ARG A 170 4.00 -18.59 -1.54
C ARG A 170 2.83 -18.37 -2.47
N LEU A 171 3.11 -18.10 -3.74
CA LEU A 171 2.10 -17.81 -4.75
C LEU A 171 1.59 -19.09 -5.42
N LEU A 172 0.26 -19.21 -5.58
CA LEU A 172 -0.41 -20.29 -6.28
C LEU A 172 -1.21 -19.74 -7.47
N GLU A 173 -1.03 -20.36 -8.63
CA GLU A 173 -1.89 -20.15 -9.80
C GLU A 173 -2.82 -21.38 -9.95
N ILE A 174 -4.13 -21.17 -9.92
CA ILE A 174 -5.14 -22.22 -9.95
C ILE A 174 -5.65 -22.40 -11.39
N LYS A 175 -5.22 -23.49 -12.03
CA LYS A 175 -5.60 -23.79 -13.41
C LYS A 175 -6.85 -24.64 -13.46
N SER A 176 -7.81 -24.22 -14.29
CA SER A 176 -9.00 -25.03 -14.64
C SER A 176 -8.77 -25.99 -15.81
N SER A 177 -7.68 -25.83 -16.57
CA SER A 177 -7.32 -26.69 -17.71
C SER A 177 -5.80 -26.87 -17.86
N SER A 178 -5.37 -27.91 -18.56
CA SER A 178 -3.97 -28.24 -18.84
C SER A 178 -3.33 -27.42 -19.96
N ASN A 179 -4.04 -26.42 -20.51
CA ASN A 179 -3.56 -25.63 -21.64
C ASN A 179 -2.30 -24.82 -21.30
N LYS A 180 -1.30 -24.85 -22.19
CA LYS A 180 -0.04 -24.10 -22.08
C LYS A 180 0.02 -23.01 -23.14
N ASN A 181 -0.68 -21.89 -22.92
CA ASN A 181 -0.56 -20.71 -23.77
C ASN A 181 0.59 -19.80 -23.29
N LYS A 182 1.16 -18.97 -24.17
CA LYS A 182 2.21 -17.98 -23.87
C LYS A 182 1.89 -17.11 -22.65
N ARG A 183 0.62 -16.71 -22.49
CA ARG A 183 0.15 -15.96 -21.31
C ARG A 183 0.40 -16.72 -20.00
N ILE A 184 0.07 -18.02 -19.98
CA ILE A 184 0.21 -18.88 -18.80
C ILE A 184 1.69 -19.10 -18.47
N ILE A 185 2.52 -19.25 -19.48
CA ILE A 185 3.98 -19.37 -19.31
C ILE A 185 4.54 -18.09 -18.67
N ARG A 186 4.15 -16.91 -19.18
CA ARG A 186 4.59 -15.63 -18.63
C ARG A 186 4.13 -15.42 -17.18
N GLN A 187 2.90 -15.78 -16.84
CA GLN A 187 2.42 -15.71 -15.45
C GLN A 187 3.24 -16.59 -14.52
N GLN A 188 3.59 -17.81 -14.95
CA GLN A 188 4.44 -18.71 -14.15
C GLN A 188 5.85 -18.13 -13.99
N GLN A 189 6.44 -17.61 -15.07
CA GLN A 189 7.77 -16.97 -15.01
C GLN A 189 7.78 -15.76 -14.08
N ASP A 190 6.73 -14.93 -14.11
CA ASP A 190 6.57 -13.80 -13.18
C ASP A 190 6.54 -14.31 -11.73
N ILE A 191 5.77 -15.37 -11.45
CA ILE A 191 5.70 -15.98 -10.10
C ILE A 191 7.07 -16.52 -9.67
N ASP A 192 7.72 -17.32 -10.52
CA ASP A 192 8.99 -17.96 -10.21
C ASP A 192 10.06 -16.91 -9.88
N TYR A 193 10.13 -15.82 -10.65
CA TYR A 193 11.02 -14.69 -10.40
C TYR A 193 10.77 -14.02 -9.04
N ARG A 194 9.51 -13.83 -8.64
CA ARG A 194 9.18 -13.26 -7.30
C ARG A 194 9.56 -14.20 -6.18
N MET A 195 9.28 -15.49 -6.35
CA MET A 195 9.62 -16.50 -5.36
C MET A 195 11.13 -16.64 -5.21
N GLU A 196 11.90 -16.53 -6.29
CA GLU A 196 13.36 -16.49 -6.25
C GLU A 196 13.85 -15.32 -5.37
N MET A 197 13.28 -14.13 -5.56
CA MET A 197 13.64 -12.95 -4.77
C MET A 197 13.32 -13.09 -3.28
N ILE A 198 12.16 -13.66 -2.94
CA ILE A 198 11.71 -13.88 -1.55
C ILE A 198 12.52 -15.00 -0.85
N ASN A 199 12.95 -16.00 -1.61
CA ASN A 199 13.64 -17.16 -1.06
C ASN A 199 15.15 -16.98 -0.93
N ASN A 200 15.78 -16.25 -1.85
CA ASN A 200 17.24 -16.15 -1.95
C ASN A 200 17.82 -14.82 -1.44
N ASP A 201 16.99 -13.81 -1.18
CA ASP A 201 17.40 -12.45 -0.76
C ASP A 201 18.40 -11.76 -1.72
N TYR A 202 18.58 -12.33 -2.91
CA TYR A 202 19.54 -11.90 -3.90
C TYR A 202 19.02 -12.20 -5.30
N LEU A 203 19.28 -11.29 -6.25
CA LEU A 203 19.07 -11.53 -7.68
C LEU A 203 20.20 -10.92 -8.49
N GLU A 204 20.67 -11.66 -9.49
CA GLU A 204 21.72 -11.20 -10.41
C GLU A 204 21.21 -10.08 -11.35
N SER A 205 19.93 -10.18 -11.75
CA SER A 205 19.25 -9.22 -12.62
C SER A 205 17.92 -8.82 -12.03
N PHE A 206 17.83 -7.58 -11.53
CA PHE A 206 16.61 -7.05 -10.93
C PHE A 206 15.68 -6.47 -11.98
N LEU A 207 14.49 -7.04 -12.16
CA LEU A 207 13.39 -6.56 -13.01
C LEU A 207 13.80 -6.35 -14.49
N GLY A 208 14.71 -7.19 -14.99
CA GLY A 208 15.24 -7.06 -16.36
C GLY A 208 16.24 -5.92 -16.52
N THR A 209 16.81 -5.41 -15.41
CA THR A 209 17.97 -4.50 -15.42
C THR A 209 19.27 -5.30 -15.29
N ASP A 210 20.39 -4.66 -15.63
CA ASP A 210 21.75 -5.14 -15.39
C ASP A 210 22.20 -4.98 -13.92
N LYS A 211 21.32 -4.51 -13.05
CA LYS A 211 21.60 -4.29 -11.64
C LYS A 211 21.27 -5.52 -10.81
N LYS A 212 22.12 -5.76 -9.82
CA LYS A 212 21.91 -6.77 -8.78
C LYS A 212 20.94 -6.25 -7.73
N PHE A 213 20.16 -7.15 -7.16
CA PHE A 213 19.35 -6.88 -5.98
C PHE A 213 19.88 -7.69 -4.81
N GLN A 214 19.93 -7.07 -3.63
CA GLN A 214 20.26 -7.74 -2.38
C GLN A 214 19.43 -7.16 -1.26
N ARG A 215 18.82 -8.03 -0.44
CA ARG A 215 18.16 -7.61 0.79
C ARG A 215 19.21 -7.33 1.85
N VAL A 216 19.09 -6.18 2.49
CA VAL A 216 19.84 -5.84 3.71
C VAL A 216 18.92 -6.02 4.90
N TYR A 217 19.41 -6.74 5.91
CA TYR A 217 18.69 -6.95 7.16
C TYR A 217 18.93 -5.79 8.11
N SER A 218 17.85 -5.24 8.66
CA SER A 218 17.95 -4.26 9.74
C SER A 218 18.47 -4.91 11.02
N LYS A 219 19.30 -4.17 11.76
CA LYS A 219 19.80 -4.60 13.08
C LYS A 219 18.81 -4.29 14.20
N THR A 220 17.84 -3.42 13.95
CA THR A 220 16.89 -2.93 14.95
C THR A 220 15.47 -3.18 14.47
N ALA A 221 14.55 -3.35 15.42
CA ALA A 221 13.14 -3.36 15.09
C ALA A 221 12.72 -1.95 14.65
N GLU A 222 11.76 -1.89 13.74
CA GLU A 222 11.18 -0.63 13.29
C GLU A 222 10.47 0.10 14.44
N ILE A 223 10.73 1.40 14.54
CA ILE A 223 10.08 2.30 15.51
C ILE A 223 9.09 3.19 14.76
N ASN A 224 7.85 3.24 15.23
CA ASN A 224 6.79 4.09 14.72
C ASN A 224 5.98 4.70 15.87
N TYR A 225 5.22 5.74 15.54
CA TYR A 225 4.43 6.54 16.49
C TYR A 225 2.92 6.40 16.24
N ILE A 226 2.47 5.17 15.94
CA ILE A 226 1.05 4.88 15.67
C ILE A 226 0.19 5.09 16.93
N GLU A 227 0.72 4.82 18.12
CA GLU A 227 0.00 5.02 19.38
C GLU A 227 -0.17 6.50 19.69
N GLU A 228 0.90 7.28 19.53
CA GLU A 228 0.90 8.75 19.62
C GLU A 228 -0.04 9.37 18.59
N LEU A 229 -0.07 8.84 17.37
CA LEU A 229 -1.04 9.25 16.36
C LEU A 229 -2.48 9.12 16.86
N GLN A 230 -2.85 8.01 17.50
CA GLN A 230 -4.23 7.86 18.02
C GLN A 230 -4.56 8.94 19.05
N MET A 231 -3.64 9.20 19.99
CA MET A 231 -3.82 10.24 21.01
C MET A 231 -3.97 11.63 20.40
N LEU A 232 -3.19 11.95 19.36
CA LEU A 232 -3.27 13.23 18.68
C LEU A 232 -4.56 13.36 17.86
N ILE A 233 -5.08 12.27 17.29
CA ILE A 233 -6.39 12.29 16.64
C ILE A 233 -7.50 12.59 17.66
N ASP A 234 -7.45 11.97 18.84
CA ASP A 234 -8.41 12.23 19.92
C ASP A 234 -8.40 13.72 20.31
N GLU A 235 -7.20 14.28 20.49
CA GLU A 235 -7.01 15.68 20.83
C GLU A 235 -7.51 16.61 19.70
N ALA A 236 -7.19 16.32 18.44
CA ALA A 236 -7.64 17.10 17.30
C ALA A 236 -9.17 17.11 17.17
N ILE A 237 -9.84 15.99 17.47
CA ILE A 237 -11.31 15.92 17.41
C ILE A 237 -11.95 16.80 18.49
N GLN A 238 -11.34 16.87 19.68
CA GLN A 238 -11.82 17.71 20.76
C GLN A 238 -11.55 19.20 20.52
N ASN A 239 -10.35 19.52 20.02
CA ASN A 239 -9.85 20.91 19.95
C ASN A 239 -9.97 21.52 18.55
N GLY A 240 -10.33 20.73 17.53
CA GLY A 240 -10.34 21.11 16.12
C GLY A 240 -8.99 20.92 15.42
N SER A 241 -7.87 21.03 16.13
CA SER A 241 -6.55 20.69 15.60
C SER A 241 -5.52 20.48 16.70
N VAL A 242 -4.43 19.77 16.39
CA VAL A 242 -3.24 19.66 17.24
C VAL A 242 -1.99 19.69 16.37
N ILE A 243 -0.93 20.33 16.88
CA ILE A 243 0.42 20.21 16.34
C ILE A 243 1.33 19.71 17.45
N LYS A 244 2.17 18.74 17.14
CA LYS A 244 3.08 18.16 18.12
C LYS A 244 4.40 17.77 17.47
N GLU A 245 5.51 18.25 18.04
CA GLU A 245 6.83 17.65 17.82
C GLU A 245 6.88 16.30 18.53
N ILE A 246 7.09 15.24 17.76
CA ILE A 246 7.10 13.84 18.20
C ILE A 246 8.51 13.47 18.68
N GLU A 247 9.50 13.90 17.91
CA GLU A 247 10.93 13.81 18.20
C GLU A 247 11.63 14.92 17.42
N GLU A 248 12.91 15.15 17.71
CA GLU A 248 13.67 16.25 17.10
C GLU A 248 13.63 16.18 15.56
N GLY A 249 13.02 17.20 14.95
CA GLY A 249 12.88 17.32 13.50
C GLY A 249 11.71 16.55 12.91
N LEU A 250 10.81 15.97 13.71
CA LEU A 250 9.58 15.28 13.25
C LEU A 250 8.35 15.88 13.94
N VAL A 251 7.44 16.45 13.16
CA VAL A 251 6.24 17.14 13.68
C VAL A 251 4.98 16.62 13.01
N TYR A 252 3.96 16.30 13.80
CA TYR A 252 2.64 15.93 13.31
C TYR A 252 1.68 17.11 13.44
N ASN A 253 0.89 17.37 12.40
CA ASN A 253 -0.23 18.30 12.41
C ASN A 253 -1.49 17.53 12.03
N ILE A 254 -2.48 17.53 12.93
CA ILE A 254 -3.77 16.86 12.72
C ILE A 254 -4.86 17.91 12.84
N GLU A 255 -5.70 18.00 11.81
CA GLU A 255 -6.79 18.96 11.74
C GLU A 255 -8.11 18.21 11.55
N TYR A 256 -9.10 18.52 12.39
CA TYR A 256 -10.44 17.97 12.29
C TYR A 256 -11.43 19.06 11.86
N LYS A 257 -12.06 18.84 10.71
CA LYS A 257 -12.98 19.77 10.04
C LYS A 257 -12.36 21.19 9.98
N PRO A 258 -11.14 21.33 9.40
CA PRO A 258 -10.41 22.59 9.42
C PRO A 258 -11.23 23.72 8.79
N LYS A 259 -11.23 24.86 9.47
CA LYS A 259 -11.86 26.11 8.99
C LYS A 259 -10.84 27.13 8.53
N ASP A 260 -9.63 27.06 9.06
CA ASP A 260 -8.48 27.90 8.73
C ASP A 260 -7.17 27.11 8.90
N PHE A 261 -6.08 27.57 8.26
CA PHE A 261 -4.75 26.94 8.29
C PHE A 261 -3.77 27.71 9.20
N LYS A 262 -4.19 28.02 10.42
CA LYS A 262 -3.36 28.81 11.37
C LYS A 262 -2.08 28.09 11.79
N ASN A 263 -2.09 26.77 11.71
CA ASN A 263 -1.05 25.87 12.17
C ASN A 263 0.26 25.97 11.36
N LEU A 264 0.21 26.45 10.12
CA LEU A 264 1.40 26.58 9.27
C LEU A 264 2.43 27.59 9.81
N LYS A 265 1.98 28.64 10.53
CA LYS A 265 2.90 29.61 11.11
C LYS A 265 3.77 28.99 12.20
N TYR A 266 3.17 28.14 13.03
CA TYR A 266 3.91 27.44 14.08
C TYR A 266 4.99 26.54 13.49
N ILE A 267 4.68 25.79 12.42
CA ILE A 267 5.69 24.96 11.71
C ILE A 267 6.87 25.82 11.22
N GLN A 268 6.61 27.00 10.65
CA GLN A 268 7.65 27.92 10.19
C GLN A 268 8.50 28.51 11.33
N GLU A 269 7.98 28.52 12.56
CA GLU A 269 8.70 29.01 13.74
C GLU A 269 9.60 27.93 14.36
N ILE A 270 9.26 26.64 14.19
CA ILE A 270 9.98 25.52 14.81
C ILE A 270 10.84 24.69 13.84
N MET A 271 10.66 24.86 12.53
CA MET A 271 11.43 24.13 11.50
C MET A 271 12.09 25.10 10.52
N ASN A 272 13.35 24.83 10.20
CA ASN A 272 14.13 25.65 9.28
C ASN A 272 13.92 25.22 7.82
N GLU A 273 13.95 23.91 7.54
CA GLU A 273 13.78 23.38 6.20
C GLU A 273 12.70 22.27 6.15
N PRO A 274 11.41 22.63 6.28
CA PRO A 274 10.33 21.64 6.41
C PRO A 274 10.02 20.93 5.08
N LYS A 275 10.03 19.60 5.10
CA LYS A 275 9.43 18.73 4.06
C LYS A 275 8.14 18.13 4.61
N VAL A 276 7.06 18.24 3.84
CA VAL A 276 5.71 17.80 4.27
C VAL A 276 5.26 16.53 3.55
N PHE A 277 4.61 15.65 4.29
CA PHE A 277 3.90 14.47 3.83
C PHE A 277 2.40 14.65 4.12
N PHE A 278 1.62 14.93 3.08
CA PHE A 278 0.16 15.00 3.18
C PHE A 278 -0.44 13.59 3.16
N VAL A 279 -0.61 12.97 4.32
CA VAL A 279 -1.01 11.56 4.46
C VAL A 279 -2.35 11.29 3.77
N ASN A 280 -3.28 12.24 3.77
CA ASN A 280 -4.56 12.12 3.06
C ASN A 280 -4.42 11.98 1.53
N GLN A 281 -3.37 12.52 0.92
CA GLN A 281 -3.09 12.35 -0.51
C GLN A 281 -2.57 10.94 -0.81
N MET A 282 -2.12 10.22 0.22
CA MET A 282 -1.51 8.89 0.11
C MET A 282 -2.53 7.73 0.16
N LYS A 283 -3.83 8.02 0.31
CA LYS A 283 -4.93 7.03 0.29
C LYS A 283 -4.99 6.18 -0.97
N ASN A 284 -4.60 6.75 -2.11
CA ASN A 284 -4.75 6.12 -3.42
C ASN A 284 -3.43 5.63 -4.02
N ILE A 285 -2.35 5.58 -3.24
CA ILE A 285 -1.06 5.11 -3.75
C ILE A 285 -1.10 3.59 -3.86
N ASN A 286 -0.77 3.10 -5.06
CA ASN A 286 -0.75 1.67 -5.40
C ASN A 286 0.56 0.97 -4.96
N GLU A 287 1.13 1.39 -3.83
CA GLU A 287 2.40 0.93 -3.27
C GLU A 287 2.18 0.09 -2.00
N ASN A 288 3.17 -0.70 -1.61
CA ASN A 288 3.07 -1.63 -0.50
C ASN A 288 3.37 -0.98 0.87
N TYR A 289 2.56 0.00 1.25
CA TYR A 289 2.57 0.57 2.60
C TYR A 289 1.57 -0.13 3.51
N THR A 290 1.82 -0.07 4.82
CA THR A 290 0.88 -0.54 5.84
C THR A 290 -0.51 0.07 5.63
N PRO A 291 -1.57 -0.75 5.44
CA PRO A 291 -2.91 -0.25 5.18
C PRO A 291 -3.45 0.64 6.30
N PHE A 292 -4.25 1.66 5.96
CA PHE A 292 -4.81 2.59 6.95
C PHE A 292 -5.67 1.93 8.04
N PRO A 293 -6.42 0.84 7.79
CA PRO A 293 -7.12 0.12 8.85
C PRO A 293 -6.22 -0.44 9.96
N MET A 294 -4.92 -0.61 9.70
CA MET A 294 -3.94 -1.01 10.72
C MET A 294 -3.33 0.19 11.46
N LEU A 295 -3.34 1.38 10.83
CA LEU A 295 -2.75 2.61 11.38
C LEU A 295 -3.76 3.43 12.18
N ILE A 296 -5.02 3.49 11.75
CA ILE A 296 -6.11 4.19 12.44
C ILE A 296 -7.13 3.13 12.87
N LYS A 297 -7.05 2.75 14.14
CA LYS A 297 -7.77 1.57 14.67
C LYS A 297 -9.25 1.85 14.93
N ASN A 298 -9.58 3.08 15.31
CA ASN A 298 -10.96 3.50 15.56
C ASN A 298 -11.72 3.72 14.23
N ASN A 299 -12.88 3.08 14.09
CA ASN A 299 -13.72 3.17 12.90
C ASN A 299 -14.21 4.59 12.59
N ASP A 300 -14.64 5.34 13.61
CA ASP A 300 -15.13 6.71 13.42
C ASP A 300 -14.00 7.60 12.87
N TYR A 301 -12.80 7.46 13.41
CA TYR A 301 -11.63 8.25 12.98
C TYR A 301 -11.18 7.87 11.59
N LEU A 302 -11.16 6.57 11.28
CA LEU A 302 -10.81 6.07 9.97
C LEU A 302 -11.81 6.55 8.90
N MET A 303 -13.09 6.60 9.23
CA MET A 303 -14.13 7.12 8.33
C MET A 303 -14.03 8.64 8.14
N GLU A 304 -13.76 9.40 9.19
CA GLU A 304 -13.48 10.84 9.08
C GLU A 304 -12.19 11.12 8.29
N PHE A 305 -11.18 10.25 8.40
CA PHE A 305 -10.00 10.29 7.56
C PHE A 305 -10.37 10.08 6.10
N TYR A 306 -11.07 9.01 5.74
CA TYR A 306 -11.46 8.73 4.35
C TYR A 306 -12.33 9.85 3.76
N SER A 307 -13.30 10.37 4.50
CA SER A 307 -14.19 11.46 4.07
C SER A 307 -13.47 12.80 3.87
N GLY A 308 -12.25 12.94 4.40
CA GLY A 308 -11.44 14.15 4.30
C GLY A 308 -11.73 15.17 5.40
N ASN A 309 -12.52 14.80 6.41
CA ASN A 309 -12.76 15.64 7.58
C ASN A 309 -11.60 15.59 8.59
N LEU A 310 -10.84 14.50 8.63
CA LEU A 310 -9.62 14.38 9.42
C LEU A 310 -8.41 14.48 8.48
N LEU A 311 -7.65 15.57 8.55
CA LEU A 311 -6.43 15.78 7.78
C LEU A 311 -5.21 15.51 8.65
N ILE A 312 -4.28 14.71 8.14
CA ILE A 312 -3.02 14.37 8.81
C ILE A 312 -1.87 14.80 7.91
N SER A 313 -0.98 15.62 8.46
CA SER A 313 0.25 16.04 7.82
C SER A 313 1.43 15.74 8.73
N VAL A 314 2.47 15.12 8.17
CA VAL A 314 3.72 14.85 8.87
C VAL A 314 4.80 15.73 8.25
N PHE A 315 5.58 16.40 9.08
CA PHE A 315 6.67 17.26 8.66
C PHE A 315 8.00 16.68 9.17
N ILE A 316 9.02 16.74 8.33
CA ILE A 316 10.41 16.56 8.77
C ILE A 316 11.21 17.83 8.50
N ASP A 317 12.17 18.14 9.37
CA ASP A 317 13.12 19.23 9.15
C ASP A 317 14.37 18.67 8.46
N LEU A 318 14.58 19.04 7.20
CA LEU A 318 15.72 18.58 6.41
C LEU A 318 17.05 19.07 6.94
N GLU A 319 17.09 20.19 7.67
CA GLU A 319 18.32 20.65 8.34
C GLU A 319 18.70 19.68 9.48
N VAL A 320 17.71 19.20 10.24
CA VAL A 320 17.92 18.20 11.29
C VAL A 320 18.36 16.87 10.68
N VAL A 321 17.72 16.43 9.59
CA VAL A 321 18.11 15.21 8.86
C VAL A 321 19.57 15.30 8.39
N LYS A 322 19.92 16.42 7.74
CA LYS A 322 21.28 16.68 7.26
C LYS A 322 22.28 16.62 8.41
N ARG A 323 22.02 17.36 9.50
CA ARG A 323 22.89 17.40 10.68
C ARG A 323 23.10 16.00 11.26
N LYS A 324 22.03 15.22 11.49
CA LYS A 324 22.12 13.86 12.06
C LYS A 324 22.90 12.90 11.17
N ILE A 325 22.81 13.03 9.85
CA ILE A 325 23.59 12.23 8.89
C ILE A 325 25.06 12.65 8.86
N GLU A 326 25.34 13.96 8.90
CA GLU A 326 26.70 14.52 8.94
C GLU A 326 27.42 14.19 10.26
N GLU A 327 26.71 14.17 11.39
CA GLU A 327 27.23 13.71 12.69
C GLU A 327 27.71 12.23 12.65
N LYS A 328 27.13 11.42 11.76
CA LYS A 328 27.58 10.03 11.50
C LYS A 328 28.73 9.93 10.50
N GLY A 329 29.23 11.06 10.00
CA GLY A 329 30.38 11.12 9.08
C GLY A 329 30.03 10.89 7.61
N TYR A 330 28.78 11.14 7.21
CA TYR A 330 28.31 11.05 5.82
C TYR A 330 27.96 12.43 5.28
N LEU A 331 27.96 12.60 3.96
CA LEU A 331 27.42 13.81 3.32
C LEU A 331 25.97 13.55 2.89
N PHE A 332 25.12 14.54 3.09
CA PHE A 332 23.71 14.50 2.71
C PHE A 332 23.42 15.53 1.63
N ASP A 333 22.71 15.10 0.60
CA ASP A 333 22.15 15.97 -0.44
C ASP A 333 20.77 15.44 -0.87
N ILE A 334 20.02 16.26 -1.60
CA ILE A 334 18.70 15.90 -2.13
C ILE A 334 18.74 16.03 -3.65
N SER A 335 18.38 14.96 -4.35
CA SER A 335 18.30 14.98 -5.81
C SER A 335 17.15 15.87 -6.32
N GLU A 336 17.17 16.19 -7.62
CA GLU A 336 16.04 16.88 -8.29
C GLU A 336 14.70 16.12 -8.15
N ASN A 337 14.75 14.81 -7.91
CA ASN A 337 13.58 13.95 -7.73
C ASN A 337 13.22 13.74 -6.26
N ASP A 338 13.67 14.60 -5.35
CA ASP A 338 13.38 14.52 -3.91
C ASP A 338 13.97 13.29 -3.17
N GLU A 339 14.76 12.44 -3.86
CA GLU A 339 15.47 11.33 -3.24
C GLU A 339 16.64 11.84 -2.37
N PHE A 340 16.88 11.18 -1.25
CA PHE A 340 18.03 11.48 -0.38
C PHE A 340 19.27 10.81 -0.95
N ILE A 341 20.33 11.58 -1.13
CA ILE A 341 21.64 11.13 -1.59
C ILE A 341 22.57 11.10 -0.37
N ILE A 342 23.10 9.93 -0.05
CA ILE A 342 24.04 9.73 1.06
C ILE A 342 25.39 9.38 0.47
N THR A 343 26.39 10.23 0.69
CA THR A 343 27.76 10.02 0.20
C THR A 343 28.69 9.65 1.34
N PHE A 344 29.49 8.60 1.15
CA PHE A 344 30.39 8.07 2.16
C PHE A 344 31.66 7.51 1.54
N GLY A 345 32.74 7.50 2.32
CA GLY A 345 34.03 6.94 1.90
C GLY A 345 34.03 5.41 1.85
N LEU A 346 34.56 4.86 0.77
CA LEU A 346 34.77 3.43 0.55
C LEU A 346 36.06 3.22 -0.25
N ASN A 347 37.02 2.47 0.29
CA ASN A 347 38.31 2.13 -0.37
C ASN A 347 39.12 3.33 -0.89
N GLY A 348 38.98 4.51 -0.26
CA GLY A 348 39.67 5.74 -0.68
C GLY A 348 38.88 6.60 -1.66
N ASP A 349 37.75 6.10 -2.18
CA ASP A 349 36.83 6.83 -3.04
C ASP A 349 35.57 7.26 -2.27
N ASN A 350 34.90 8.30 -2.77
CA ASN A 350 33.57 8.67 -2.29
C ASN A 350 32.52 7.99 -3.16
N ILE A 351 31.62 7.24 -2.54
CA ILE A 351 30.49 6.62 -3.21
C ILE A 351 29.18 7.19 -2.68
N SER A 352 28.17 7.23 -3.53
CA SER A 352 26.85 7.74 -3.18
C SER A 352 25.80 6.65 -3.33
N MET A 353 24.83 6.64 -2.41
CA MET A 353 23.62 5.83 -2.52
C MET A 353 22.39 6.74 -2.50
N ASN A 354 21.36 6.34 -3.25
CA ASN A 354 20.08 7.02 -3.26
C ASN A 354 19.07 6.25 -2.41
N THR A 355 18.39 6.97 -1.52
CA THR A 355 17.21 6.47 -0.83
C THR A 355 15.98 6.90 -1.61
N SER A 356 15.26 5.91 -2.17
CA SER A 356 14.10 6.20 -3.01
C SER A 356 12.97 6.88 -2.25
N ASN A 357 12.17 7.67 -2.95
CA ASN A 357 10.97 8.31 -2.39
C ASN A 357 10.03 7.30 -1.72
N TYR A 358 9.91 6.09 -2.27
CA TYR A 358 9.13 5.02 -1.63
C TYR A 358 9.56 4.77 -0.19
N HIS A 359 10.87 4.77 0.09
CA HIS A 359 11.37 4.53 1.44
C HIS A 359 11.20 5.77 2.33
N ILE A 360 11.49 6.96 1.79
CA ILE A 360 11.33 8.25 2.51
C ILE A 360 9.87 8.47 2.91
N TRP A 361 8.92 8.19 2.02
CA TRP A 361 7.50 8.39 2.26
C TRP A 361 6.95 7.55 3.41
N ARG A 362 7.66 6.49 3.83
CA ARG A 362 7.29 5.70 5.00
C ARG A 362 7.31 6.53 6.28
N ILE A 363 8.16 7.56 6.39
CA ILE A 363 8.17 8.47 7.54
C ILE A 363 6.78 9.05 7.77
N GLY A 364 6.17 9.63 6.72
CA GLY A 364 4.80 10.16 6.81
C GLY A 364 3.71 9.09 6.73
N ARG A 365 3.88 8.07 5.88
CA ARG A 365 2.82 7.10 5.54
C ARG A 365 2.65 6.00 6.58
N GLU A 366 3.72 5.63 7.26
CA GLU A 366 3.77 4.59 8.30
C GLU A 366 4.16 5.16 9.67
N PHE A 367 4.27 6.49 9.79
CA PHE A 367 4.54 7.20 11.04
C PHE A 367 5.85 6.75 11.70
N LEU A 368 6.89 6.53 10.88
CA LEU A 368 8.18 6.05 11.37
C LEU A 368 8.93 7.12 12.16
N SER A 369 9.75 6.67 13.10
CA SER A 369 10.79 7.51 13.67
C SER A 369 11.83 7.87 12.60
N LEU A 370 12.11 9.17 12.51
CA LEU A 370 13.19 9.80 11.80
C LEU A 370 14.55 9.32 12.30
N ASP A 371 14.73 9.17 13.61
CA ASP A 371 15.99 8.63 14.18
C ASP A 371 16.21 7.19 13.74
N TRP A 372 15.18 6.34 13.86
CA TRP A 372 15.25 4.97 13.35
C TRP A 372 15.53 4.93 11.84
N PHE A 373 14.87 5.80 11.07
CA PHE A 373 15.07 5.88 9.63
C PHE A 373 16.52 6.23 9.25
N ILE A 374 17.13 7.19 9.97
CA ILE A 374 18.53 7.59 9.76
C ILE A 374 19.49 6.47 10.19
N ASP A 375 19.20 5.76 11.29
CA ASP A 375 19.99 4.59 11.70
C ASP A 375 19.90 3.45 10.68
N GLU A 376 18.76 3.27 10.02
CA GLU A 376 18.61 2.25 8.98
C GLU A 376 19.41 2.61 7.72
N ILE A 377 19.49 3.88 7.36
CA ILE A 377 20.40 4.37 6.31
C ILE A 377 21.84 3.97 6.64
N GLU A 378 22.29 4.22 7.88
CA GLU A 378 23.62 3.82 8.31
C GLU A 378 23.82 2.29 8.28
N ASN A 379 22.81 1.51 8.64
CA ASN A 379 22.86 0.06 8.56
C ASN A 379 23.10 -0.42 7.11
N VAL A 380 22.45 0.21 6.13
CA VAL A 380 22.67 -0.08 4.71
C VAL A 380 24.09 0.33 4.28
N VAL A 381 24.56 1.52 4.65
CA VAL A 381 25.95 1.97 4.37
C VAL A 381 26.97 0.97 4.91
N ASN A 382 26.79 0.54 6.15
CA ASN A 382 27.68 -0.43 6.79
C ASN A 382 27.64 -1.80 6.11
N SER A 383 26.47 -2.22 5.65
CA SER A 383 26.32 -3.47 4.90
C SER A 383 27.04 -3.40 3.54
N ILE A 384 27.01 -2.25 2.86
CA ILE A 384 27.77 -2.02 1.62
C ILE A 384 29.28 -2.09 1.89
N LYS A 385 29.75 -1.41 2.95
CA LYS A 385 31.17 -1.43 3.35
C LYS A 385 31.65 -2.84 3.70
N MET A 386 30.84 -3.62 4.42
CA MET A 386 31.16 -5.00 4.79
C MET A 386 31.06 -6.00 3.62
N GLY A 387 30.06 -5.83 2.76
CA GLY A 387 29.77 -6.75 1.65
C GLY A 387 30.91 -6.86 0.64
N ILE A 388 31.67 -5.78 0.41
CA ILE A 388 32.83 -5.81 -0.52
C ILE A 388 34.01 -6.61 0.06
N HIS A 389 34.10 -6.78 1.38
CA HIS A 389 35.11 -7.67 1.96
C HIS A 389 34.80 -9.16 1.75
N ASN A 390 33.58 -9.51 1.29
CA ASN A 390 33.14 -10.90 1.06
C ASN A 390 32.62 -11.15 -0.38
N ILE A 391 32.72 -10.17 -1.29
CA ILE A 391 32.37 -10.33 -2.69
C ILE A 391 33.65 -10.17 -3.50
N ASP A 392 34.27 -11.30 -3.85
CA ASP A 392 35.23 -11.36 -4.95
C ASP A 392 34.49 -10.91 -6.22
N PHE A 393 34.62 -9.63 -6.56
CA PHE A 393 34.41 -9.21 -7.93
C PHE A 393 35.55 -9.85 -8.74
N CYS A 394 35.27 -10.99 -9.37
CA CYS A 394 36.01 -11.42 -10.55
C CYS A 394 35.84 -10.34 -11.62
N CYS A 395 36.71 -9.33 -11.56
CA CYS A 395 37.06 -8.49 -12.68
C CYS A 395 37.81 -9.38 -13.69
N GLU A 396 37.07 -10.13 -14.51
CA GLU A 396 37.62 -10.55 -15.79
C GLU A 396 37.35 -9.44 -16.81
N LYS A 397 38.45 -8.74 -17.12
CA LYS A 397 38.61 -7.90 -18.30
C LYS A 397 38.15 -8.66 -19.55
N ASN A 398 37.28 -8.03 -20.35
CA ASN A 398 37.52 -7.75 -21.76
C ASN A 398 36.50 -6.75 -22.30
#